data_AF-A0A820NS01-F1
#
_entry.id   AF-A0A820NS01-F1
#
_cell.length_a   1.000
_cell.length_b   1.000
_cell.length_c   1.000
_cell.angle_alpha   90.00
_cell.angle_beta   90.00
_cell.angle_gamma   90.00
#
_symmetry.space_group_name_H-M   'P 1'
#
loop_
_entity.id
_entity.type
_entity.pdbx_description
1 polymer ?
#
loop_
_entity_poly.entity_id
_entity_poly.type
_entity_poly.pdbx_seq_one_letter_code
_entity_poly.pdbx_strand_id
1 'polypeptide(L)'
;MDIIDQLQTQLIKQTIGQHATESEIQHGLNILRSAHELYSNDDEFHNLSLYVRHNRARQGHFRVGDEAIDIELLNLNNEFVSLFSYSHSHCHSNKPLLIIGGSYT
;
A
#
# COMPACT_ATOMS: atom_id res chain seq x y z
N MET A 1 -6.53 -2.76 14.97
CA MET A 1 -5.53 -1.67 14.90
C MET A 1 -4.17 -2.31 15.01
N ASP A 2 -3.25 -1.99 14.11
CA ASP A 2 -1.90 -2.60 14.09
C ASP A 2 -1.10 -2.13 15.32
N ILE A 3 -0.31 -3.01 15.93
CA ILE A 3 0.54 -2.70 17.09
C ILE A 3 1.51 -1.57 16.73
N ILE A 4 1.96 -1.53 15.47
CA ILE A 4 2.90 -0.53 15.01
C ILE A 4 2.24 0.84 14.82
N ASP A 5 0.98 0.88 14.37
CA ASP A 5 0.22 2.14 14.32
C ASP A 5 0.03 2.72 15.74
N GLN A 6 -0.16 1.87 16.75
CA GLN A 6 -0.25 2.29 18.15
C GLN A 6 1.08 2.84 18.66
N LEU A 7 2.21 2.15 18.39
CA LEU A 7 3.54 2.60 18.79
C LEU A 7 3.94 3.91 18.11
N GLN A 8 3.67 4.06 16.81
CA GLN A 8 3.95 5.30 16.08
C GLN A 8 3.08 6.44 16.60
N THR A 9 1.80 6.20 16.84
CA THR A 9 0.91 7.21 17.43
C THR A 9 1.38 7.63 18.82
N GLN A 10 1.83 6.67 19.64
CA GLN A 10 2.40 6.96 20.96
C GLN A 10 3.69 7.78 20.85
N LEU A 11 4.59 7.42 19.92
CA LEU A 11 5.82 8.16 19.66
C LEU A 11 5.51 9.60 19.26
N ILE A 12 4.60 9.82 18.31
CA ILE A 12 4.17 11.16 17.90
C ILE A 12 3.63 11.93 19.11
N LYS A 13 2.71 11.34 19.90
CA LYS A 13 2.19 11.97 21.13
C LYS A 13 3.27 12.26 22.18
N GLN A 14 4.34 11.48 22.24
CA GLN A 14 5.49 11.77 23.11
C GLN A 14 6.33 12.93 22.60
N THR A 15 6.45 13.09 21.28
CA THR A 15 7.25 14.14 20.65
C THR A 15 6.54 15.49 20.58
N ILE A 16 5.27 15.51 20.13
CA ILE A 16 4.49 16.74 19.94
C ILE A 16 3.53 17.05 21.10
N GLY A 17 3.36 16.10 22.03
CA GLY A 17 2.54 16.26 23.24
C GLY A 17 1.26 15.42 23.24
N GLN A 18 0.82 15.03 24.43
CA GLN A 18 -0.35 14.15 24.64
C GLN A 18 -1.67 14.78 24.18
N HIS A 19 -1.71 16.11 24.04
CA HIS A 19 -2.88 16.88 23.60
C HIS A 19 -2.90 17.13 22.09
N ALA A 20 -2.01 16.49 21.32
CA ALA A 20 -2.02 16.57 19.88
C ALA A 20 -3.39 16.20 19.30
N THR A 21 -3.88 17.04 18.40
CA THR A 21 -5.09 16.81 17.62
C THR A 21 -4.89 15.62 16.68
N GLU A 22 -6.00 15.02 16.26
CA GLU A 22 -5.96 13.91 15.30
C GLU A 22 -5.28 14.30 13.98
N SER A 23 -5.47 15.55 13.53
CA SER A 23 -4.81 16.11 12.36
C SER A 23 -3.28 16.17 12.52
N GLU A 24 -2.80 16.63 13.68
CA GLU A 24 -1.35 16.70 13.97
C GLU A 24 -0.73 15.31 14.08
N ILE A 25 -1.44 14.36 14.69
CA ILE A 25 -1.01 12.96 14.76
C ILE A 25 -0.90 12.40 13.34
N GLN A 26 -1.91 12.58 12.50
CA GLN A 26 -1.92 12.08 11.12
C GLN A 26 -0.80 12.73 10.29
N HIS A 27 -0.58 14.03 10.45
CA HIS A 27 0.50 14.73 9.79
C HIS A 27 1.89 14.19 10.20
N GLY A 28 2.10 13.98 11.51
CA GLY A 28 3.34 13.39 12.03
C GLY A 28 3.56 11.96 11.53
N LEU A 29 2.51 11.14 11.46
CA LEU A 29 2.58 9.79 10.89
C LEU A 29 2.97 9.83 9.41
N ASN A 30 2.42 10.77 8.63
CA ASN A 30 2.75 10.89 7.21
C ASN A 30 4.21 11.30 7.01
N ILE A 31 4.72 12.27 7.77
CA ILE A 31 6.14 12.66 7.73
C ILE A 31 7.02 11.46 8.09
N LEU A 32 6.69 10.73 9.16
CA LEU A 32 7.44 9.57 9.62
C LEU A 32 7.50 8.47 8.55
N ARG A 33 6.38 8.23 7.84
CA ARG A 33 6.27 7.20 6.79
C ARG A 33 6.93 7.60 5.48
N SER A 34 6.99 8.90 5.18
CA SER A 34 7.65 9.44 3.98
C SER A 34 9.09 9.88 4.24
N ALA A 35 9.61 9.74 5.47
CA ALA A 35 10.92 10.27 5.86
C ALA A 35 12.05 9.77 4.95
N HIS A 36 12.03 8.49 4.56
CA HIS A 36 13.02 7.93 3.64
C HIS A 36 13.04 8.62 2.27
N GLU A 37 11.87 9.05 1.76
CA GLU A 37 11.78 9.78 0.48
C GLU A 37 12.16 11.25 0.66
N LEU A 38 11.67 11.88 1.74
CA LEU A 38 11.90 13.30 2.05
C LEU A 38 13.37 13.60 2.38
N TYR A 39 14.07 12.66 3.00
CA TYR A 39 15.46 12.78 3.44
C TYR A 39 16.39 11.83 2.69
N SER A 40 16.20 11.72 1.38
CA SER A 40 16.95 10.80 0.50
C SER A 40 18.47 11.02 0.44
N ASN A 41 18.96 12.19 0.86
CA ASN A 41 20.39 12.51 0.92
C ASN A 41 21.01 12.28 2.32
N ASP A 42 20.22 11.81 3.28
CA ASP A 42 20.66 11.55 4.64
C ASP A 42 20.80 10.04 4.84
N ASP A 43 22.05 9.56 4.93
CA ASP A 43 22.37 8.15 5.07
C ASP A 43 21.76 7.53 6.34
N GLU A 44 21.53 8.31 7.40
CA GLU A 44 20.92 7.82 8.64
C GLU A 44 19.43 7.51 8.41
N PHE A 45 18.71 8.41 7.73
CA PHE A 45 17.31 8.19 7.34
C PHE A 45 17.14 7.14 6.25
N HIS A 46 18.11 6.99 5.34
CA HIS A 46 18.07 5.98 4.31
C HIS A 46 18.18 4.56 4.87
N ASN A 47 18.97 4.39 5.94
CA ASN A 47 19.15 3.11 6.62
C ASN A 47 18.10 2.82 7.72
N LEU A 48 17.28 3.81 8.07
CA LEU A 48 16.20 3.68 9.05
C LEU A 48 15.08 2.81 8.47
N SER A 49 14.88 1.62 9.05
CA SER A 49 13.72 0.77 8.78
C SER A 49 12.46 1.34 9.46
N LEU A 50 12.01 2.52 9.01
CA LEU A 50 10.77 3.15 9.45
C LEU A 50 9.59 2.41 8.83
N TYR A 51 9.15 1.35 9.49
CA TYR A 51 7.92 0.64 9.22
C TYR A 51 7.61 0.48 7.73
N VAL A 52 8.21 -0.54 7.11
CA VAL A 52 7.56 -1.20 5.99
C VAL A 52 6.28 -1.79 6.57
N ARG A 53 5.14 -1.08 6.47
CA ARG A 53 3.82 -1.67 6.68
C ARG A 53 3.85 -2.94 5.86
N HIS A 54 3.94 -4.08 6.55
CA HIS A 54 4.27 -5.38 5.98
C HIS A 54 3.74 -5.43 4.56
N ASN A 55 4.61 -5.31 3.56
CA ASN A 55 4.17 -5.04 2.20
C ASN A 55 3.15 -6.12 1.86
N ARG A 56 1.85 -5.76 1.89
CA ARG A 56 0.77 -6.75 1.79
C ARG A 56 0.82 -7.40 0.42
N ALA A 57 1.36 -6.65 -0.54
CA ALA A 57 1.89 -7.17 -1.78
C ALA A 57 3.20 -7.93 -1.50
N ARG A 58 3.10 -9.25 -1.40
CA ARG A 58 4.24 -10.13 -1.62
C ARG A 58 4.37 -10.37 -3.11
N GLN A 59 5.59 -10.61 -3.58
CA GLN A 59 5.78 -11.16 -4.92
C GLN A 59 4.91 -12.41 -5.07
N GLY A 60 4.03 -12.40 -6.07
CA GLY A 60 3.19 -13.55 -6.37
C GLY A 60 4.04 -14.73 -6.86
N HIS A 61 3.46 -15.94 -6.83
CA HIS A 61 4.14 -17.14 -7.29
C HIS A 61 4.11 -17.33 -8.82
N PHE A 62 3.41 -16.45 -9.54
CA PHE A 62 3.25 -16.54 -10.99
C PHE A 62 4.57 -16.28 -11.71
N ARG A 63 4.86 -17.15 -12.68
CA ARG A 63 5.98 -17.06 -13.61
C ARG A 63 5.47 -16.86 -15.03
N VAL A 64 6.37 -16.44 -15.91
CA VAL A 64 6.05 -16.33 -17.34
C VAL A 64 5.68 -17.71 -17.88
N GLY A 65 4.49 -17.81 -18.48
CA GLY A 65 3.95 -19.06 -19.01
C GLY A 65 2.95 -19.75 -18.10
N ASP A 66 2.79 -19.31 -16.84
CA ASP A 66 1.72 -19.80 -15.97
C ASP A 66 0.36 -19.28 -16.47
N GLU A 67 -0.66 -20.13 -16.36
CA GLU A 67 -2.03 -19.71 -16.61
C GLU A 67 -2.49 -18.75 -15.50
N ALA A 68 -3.13 -17.65 -15.89
CA ALA A 68 -3.77 -16.76 -14.93
C ALA A 68 -4.95 -17.47 -14.26
N ILE A 69 -5.15 -17.24 -12.96
CA ILE A 69 -6.33 -17.76 -12.26
C ILE A 69 -7.49 -16.80 -12.52
N ASP A 70 -8.66 -17.32 -12.90
CA ASP A 70 -9.87 -16.50 -12.97
C ASP A 70 -10.34 -16.19 -11.54
N ILE A 71 -10.21 -14.92 -11.15
CA ILE A 71 -10.60 -14.43 -9.83
C ILE A 71 -11.79 -13.49 -9.96
N GLU A 72 -12.61 -13.43 -8.92
CA GLU A 72 -13.69 -12.45 -8.83
C GLU A 72 -13.12 -11.07 -8.48
N LEU A 73 -13.53 -10.06 -9.23
CA LEU A 73 -13.17 -8.66 -9.07
C LEU A 73 -14.42 -7.85 -8.75
N LEU A 74 -14.26 -6.81 -7.94
CA LEU A 74 -15.28 -5.77 -7.79
C LEU A 74 -14.95 -4.63 -8.76
N ASN A 75 -15.85 -4.34 -9.70
CA ASN A 75 -15.66 -3.24 -10.65
C ASN A 75 -16.03 -1.87 -10.03
N LEU A 76 -15.81 -0.78 -10.77
CA LEU A 76 -16.15 0.57 -10.32
C LEU A 76 -17.66 0.84 -10.16
N ASN A 77 -18.50 -0.04 -10.69
CA ASN A 77 -19.96 0.02 -10.55
C ASN A 77 -20.47 -0.81 -9.35
N ASN A 78 -19.56 -1.31 -8.49
CA ASN A 78 -19.85 -2.23 -7.40
C ASN A 78 -20.48 -3.57 -7.83
N GLU A 79 -20.17 -4.02 -9.04
CA GLU A 79 -20.60 -5.32 -9.55
C GLU A 79 -19.44 -6.32 -9.49
N PHE A 80 -19.77 -7.56 -9.15
CA PHE A 80 -18.81 -8.66 -9.19
C PHE A 80 -18.67 -9.17 -10.63
N VAL A 81 -17.44 -9.20 -11.12
CA VAL A 81 -17.08 -9.67 -12.47
C VAL A 81 -15.86 -10.57 -12.38
N SER A 82 -15.76 -11.59 -13.24
CA SER A 82 -14.56 -12.42 -13.28
C SER A 82 -13.42 -11.71 -14.02
N LEU A 83 -12.17 -11.99 -13.65
CA LEU A 83 -10.98 -11.46 -14.32
C LEU A 83 -11.02 -11.74 -15.83
N PHE A 84 -11.44 -12.93 -16.22
CA PHE A 84 -11.53 -13.33 -17.62
C PHE A 84 -12.66 -12.61 -18.34
N SER A 85 -13.84 -12.46 -17.72
CA SER A 85 -14.94 -11.69 -18.32
C SER A 85 -14.58 -10.21 -18.47
N TYR A 86 -13.91 -9.63 -17.47
CA TYR A 86 -13.45 -8.25 -17.49
C TYR A 86 -12.41 -8.03 -18.60
N SER A 87 -11.41 -8.91 -18.71
CA SER A 87 -10.40 -8.84 -19.77
C SER A 87 -11.00 -9.06 -21.16
N HIS A 88 -11.89 -10.03 -21.36
CA HIS A 88 -12.49 -10.25 -22.67
C HIS A 88 -13.40 -9.11 -23.14
N SER A 89 -14.14 -8.49 -22.22
CA SER A 89 -15.08 -7.41 -22.52
C SER A 89 -14.41 -6.04 -22.70
N HIS A 90 -13.31 -5.77 -22.00
CA HIS A 90 -12.65 -4.46 -22.01
C HIS A 90 -11.31 -4.47 -22.77
N CYS A 91 -10.68 -5.63 -22.97
CA CYS A 91 -9.47 -5.81 -23.76
C CYS A 91 -9.78 -6.61 -25.02
N HIS A 92 -10.34 -5.94 -26.04
CA HIS A 92 -10.64 -6.48 -27.38
C HIS A 92 -9.42 -6.96 -28.20
N SER A 93 -8.28 -7.22 -27.60
CA SER A 93 -7.06 -7.65 -28.28
C SER A 93 -6.12 -8.29 -27.26
N ASN A 94 -5.29 -9.25 -27.70
CA ASN A 94 -4.12 -9.92 -27.07
C ASN A 94 -3.21 -9.03 -26.18
N LYS A 95 -3.77 -8.21 -25.30
CA LYS A 95 -3.04 -7.27 -24.44
C LYS A 95 -2.83 -7.94 -23.10
N PRO A 96 -1.60 -7.89 -22.57
CA PRO A 96 -1.31 -8.47 -21.28
C PRO A 96 -2.15 -7.75 -20.21
N LEU A 97 -2.84 -8.56 -19.41
CA LEU A 97 -3.61 -8.09 -18.26
C LEU A 97 -2.66 -7.91 -17.09
N LEU A 98 -2.51 -6.67 -16.63
CA LEU A 98 -1.71 -6.33 -15.45
C LEU A 98 -2.65 -5.91 -14.32
N ILE A 99 -2.71 -6.69 -13.24
CA ILE A 99 -3.37 -6.27 -12.00
C ILE A 99 -2.31 -5.65 -11.09
N ILE A 100 -2.41 -4.34 -10.86
CA ILE A 100 -1.56 -3.64 -9.89
C ILE A 100 -2.31 -3.59 -8.56
N GLY A 101 -1.91 -4.44 -7.61
CA GLY A 101 -2.39 -4.37 -6.24
C GLY A 101 -1.71 -3.23 -5.50
N GLY A 102 -2.37 -2.07 -5.42
CA GLY A 102 -1.93 -0.94 -4.60
C GLY A 102 -2.72 -0.88 -3.28
N SER A 103 -2.03 -0.60 -2.17
CA SER A 103 -2.67 -0.19 -0.92
C SER A 103 -2.35 1.28 -0.71
N TYR A 104 -3.35 2.15 -0.87
CA TYR A 104 -3.22 3.56 -0.51
C TYR A 104 -3.65 3.76 0.95
N THR A 105 -2.90 4.56 1.70
CA THR A 105 -3.30 5.08 3.02
C THR A 105 -3.45 6.58 2.92
#